data_AF-A0A5B9QFE1-F1
#
_entry.id   AF-A0A5B9QFE1-F1
#
_cell.length_a   1.000
_cell.length_b   1.000
_cell.length_c   1.000
_cell.angle_alpha   90.00
_cell.angle_beta   90.00
_cell.angle_gamma   90.00
#
_symmetry.space_group_name_H-M   'P 1'
#
loop_
_entity.id
_entity.type
_entity.pdbx_description
1 polymer ?
#
loop_
_entity_poly.entity_id
_entity_poly.type
_entity_poly.pdbx_seq_one_letter_code
_entity_poly.pdbx_strand_id
1 'polypeptide(L)'
;MLPDIRYSEELEQRLRFQFTSKLVTLIPISIESRIMKPIQDLRWHSYFAGITLRTGCFSFLLCPLLFVIVLHCSANAAELEQRLPTSSSNAALHYQRAILFLADVDVEKRKLLEKPIWEIVTPETSADELKAIDALLVASRYAIRSALIGAAQANADFGADLSAYSAGTLLPHVGPMQHLAKLVALYGMQQQAEGNWEKSAQLYLDVIRMGQHMGEQLTLAESVEAVRILETGFHALSAWAVHCPDPKLIRQVRSLLSAIAPNPLSPATVIGYEAALVDLRLKELKEAYPDGNWAELMLVVTEGQPDHLDQASVREFVQAEAIKRGVPESVFADETSFDEFIENLRTVNAEYYERMLDGLSLPLGKAIGVGQQIYKEFAPKLMRLGDPETLNPGQISAYYASHAAEHNLADVVLALSANKQGELFPNELSKVASDFGGVLPQGPTGNKVSYKVSPDQKGFRISYPGAKIGEVEIPEIAFDYGGGKGR
;
A
#
# COMPACT_ATOMS: atom_id res chain seq x y z
N MET A 1 26.55 -3.96 -14.66
CA MET A 1 25.36 -3.92 -15.54
C MET A 1 24.17 -4.15 -14.62
N LEU A 2 23.31 -3.14 -14.48
CA LEU A 2 22.05 -3.19 -13.75
C LEU A 2 20.94 -3.57 -14.76
N PRO A 3 19.83 -4.15 -14.31
CA PRO A 3 18.74 -4.64 -15.16
C PRO A 3 18.13 -3.56 -16.05
N ASP A 4 17.74 -3.95 -17.27
CA ASP A 4 16.85 -3.20 -18.15
C ASP A 4 15.51 -3.95 -18.15
N ILE A 5 14.46 -3.37 -17.55
CA ILE A 5 13.13 -3.98 -17.55
C ILE A 5 12.20 -3.12 -18.41
N ARG A 6 11.57 -3.75 -19.40
CA ARG A 6 10.46 -3.15 -20.14
C ARG A 6 9.17 -3.43 -19.38
N TYR A 7 8.70 -2.44 -18.62
CA TYR A 7 7.40 -2.49 -17.94
C TYR A 7 6.29 -1.80 -18.76
N SER A 8 5.05 -2.08 -18.37
CA SER A 8 3.80 -1.78 -19.07
C SER A 8 3.41 -0.30 -19.07
N GLU A 9 4.19 0.57 -19.70
CA GLU A 9 3.81 2.00 -19.85
C GLU A 9 2.37 2.19 -20.35
N GLU A 10 1.84 1.25 -21.15
CA GLU A 10 0.49 1.36 -21.73
C GLU A 10 -0.65 0.99 -20.75
N LEU A 11 -0.49 -0.05 -19.93
CA LEU A 11 -1.46 -0.39 -18.87
C LEU A 11 -1.35 0.62 -17.71
N GLU A 12 -0.12 1.07 -17.46
CA GLU A 12 0.24 2.08 -16.46
C GLU A 12 -0.29 3.47 -16.83
N GLN A 13 -0.19 3.90 -18.09
CA GLN A 13 -0.78 5.17 -18.54
C GLN A 13 -2.30 5.15 -18.45
N ARG A 14 -2.95 4.01 -18.74
CA ARG A 14 -4.41 3.87 -18.63
C ARG A 14 -4.87 4.00 -17.17
N LEU A 15 -4.19 3.37 -16.21
CA LEU A 15 -4.50 3.53 -14.78
C LEU A 15 -4.03 4.90 -14.23
N ARG A 16 -2.90 5.47 -14.70
CA ARG A 16 -2.43 6.81 -14.32
C ARG A 16 -3.40 7.91 -14.75
N PHE A 17 -3.93 7.86 -15.97
CA PHE A 17 -4.89 8.85 -16.46
C PHE A 17 -6.20 8.82 -15.65
N GLN A 18 -6.53 7.66 -15.10
CA GLN A 18 -7.75 7.40 -14.34
C GLN A 18 -7.69 7.85 -12.86
N PHE A 19 -6.52 7.87 -12.22
CA PHE A 19 -6.38 8.25 -10.80
C PHE A 19 -5.70 9.61 -10.53
N THR A 20 -5.22 10.32 -11.56
CA THR A 20 -4.42 11.56 -11.38
C THR A 20 -5.12 12.86 -11.80
N SER A 21 -6.45 12.95 -11.78
CA SER A 21 -7.12 14.24 -12.00
C SER A 21 -7.05 15.15 -10.74
N LYS A 22 -5.95 15.90 -10.68
CA LYS A 22 -5.71 17.16 -9.93
C LYS A 22 -5.55 17.08 -8.39
N LEU A 23 -4.28 17.09 -7.96
CA LEU A 23 -3.88 17.89 -6.80
C LEU A 23 -4.09 19.39 -7.09
N VAL A 24 -4.67 20.15 -6.15
CA VAL A 24 -4.18 21.46 -5.65
C VAL A 24 -5.22 22.15 -4.72
N THR A 25 -4.70 22.63 -3.57
CA THR A 25 -5.25 23.54 -2.53
C THR A 25 -6.36 23.05 -1.58
N LEU A 26 -5.95 22.61 -0.39
CA LEU A 26 -6.78 22.60 0.82
C LEU A 26 -6.48 23.86 1.66
N ILE A 27 -7.51 24.69 1.88
CA ILE A 27 -7.55 25.78 2.86
C ILE A 27 -8.09 25.21 4.18
N PRO A 28 -7.62 25.63 5.37
CA PRO A 28 -8.01 24.99 6.62
C PRO A 28 -9.45 25.35 7.02
N ILE A 29 -10.31 24.34 7.18
CA ILE A 29 -11.62 24.49 7.81
C ILE A 29 -11.44 24.37 9.33
N SER A 30 -11.74 25.46 10.02
CA SER A 30 -11.85 25.54 11.47
C SER A 30 -13.09 24.78 11.94
N ILE A 31 -12.91 23.65 12.64
CA ILE A 31 -14.02 22.96 13.32
C ILE A 31 -13.98 23.35 14.81
N GLU A 32 -14.97 24.14 15.22
CA GLU A 32 -15.29 24.37 16.63
C GLU A 32 -15.81 23.08 17.27
N SER A 33 -15.18 22.69 18.37
CA SER A 33 -15.50 21.49 19.14
C SER A 33 -16.76 21.68 19.98
N ARG A 34 -17.76 20.80 19.78
CA ARG A 34 -18.86 20.60 20.75
C ARG A 34 -18.69 19.28 21.51
N ILE A 35 -18.62 19.49 22.81
CA ILE A 35 -18.53 18.57 23.94
C ILE A 35 -19.65 17.51 23.93
N MET A 36 -19.30 16.23 24.14
CA MET A 36 -20.21 15.24 24.73
C MET A 36 -19.52 14.43 25.85
N LYS A 37 -20.27 14.27 26.95
CA LYS A 37 -19.92 13.60 28.22
C LYS A 37 -20.07 12.07 28.12
N PRO A 38 -19.42 11.29 29.02
CA PRO A 38 -19.41 9.83 28.95
C PRO A 38 -20.64 9.19 29.60
N ILE A 39 -21.08 8.07 29.02
CA ILE A 39 -22.05 7.15 29.63
C ILE A 39 -21.27 6.00 30.28
N GLN A 40 -21.42 5.88 31.60
CA GLN A 40 -21.09 4.70 32.40
C GLN A 40 -22.30 3.78 32.44
N ASP A 41 -22.08 2.47 32.28
CA ASP A 41 -22.67 1.36 33.06
C ASP A 41 -22.83 0.11 32.19
N LEU A 42 -22.16 -0.98 32.56
CA LEU A 42 -22.80 -2.30 32.59
C LEU A 42 -21.98 -3.31 33.41
N ARG A 43 -22.74 -4.03 34.24
CA ARG A 43 -22.36 -4.83 35.41
C ARG A 43 -21.88 -6.23 35.02
N TRP A 44 -20.84 -6.71 35.70
CA TRP A 44 -20.45 -8.11 35.74
C TRP A 44 -21.17 -8.84 36.89
N HIS A 45 -21.79 -9.99 36.60
CA HIS A 45 -22.32 -10.91 37.61
C HIS A 45 -21.30 -12.00 37.94
N SER A 46 -21.11 -12.17 39.25
CA SER A 46 -20.29 -13.15 39.93
C SER A 46 -20.84 -14.58 39.79
N TYR A 47 -19.95 -15.58 39.71
CA TYR A 47 -20.21 -16.91 40.25
C TYR A 47 -18.98 -17.39 41.04
N PHE A 48 -19.23 -17.70 42.31
CA PHE A 48 -18.31 -18.26 43.30
C PHE A 48 -18.51 -19.76 43.44
N ALA A 49 -17.42 -20.52 43.50
CA ALA A 49 -17.21 -21.75 44.28
C ALA A 49 -15.69 -22.05 44.16
N GLY A 50 -14.85 -22.19 45.18
CA GLY A 50 -15.00 -22.65 46.55
C GLY A 50 -14.14 -23.90 46.72
N ILE A 51 -13.16 -23.88 47.64
CA ILE A 51 -12.68 -24.98 48.54
C ILE A 51 -11.16 -24.95 48.89
N THR A 52 -10.92 -24.58 50.16
CA THR A 52 -9.96 -25.02 51.22
C THR A 52 -8.42 -24.92 51.11
N LEU A 53 -7.89 -24.00 51.92
CA LEU A 53 -7.04 -24.17 53.13
C LEU A 53 -6.15 -25.44 53.29
N ARG A 54 -4.84 -25.21 53.50
CA ARG A 54 -4.12 -25.77 54.65
C ARG A 54 -2.95 -24.89 55.13
N THR A 55 -2.99 -24.70 56.44
CA THR A 55 -2.14 -23.98 57.39
C THR A 55 -0.75 -24.59 57.61
N GLY A 56 0.22 -23.72 57.94
CA GLY A 56 1.46 -24.06 58.64
C GLY A 56 2.01 -22.84 59.39
N CYS A 57 1.74 -22.79 60.70
CA CYS A 57 2.12 -21.74 61.66
C CYS A 57 3.53 -21.94 62.27
N PHE A 58 3.93 -20.94 63.08
CA PHE A 58 5.03 -20.85 64.06
C PHE A 58 6.36 -20.27 63.54
N SER A 59 7.00 -19.27 64.15
CA SER A 59 6.82 -18.59 65.44
C SER A 59 7.43 -17.19 65.37
N PHE A 60 6.74 -16.24 65.98
CA PHE A 60 7.28 -14.97 66.48
C PHE A 60 8.26 -15.22 67.64
N LEU A 61 9.35 -14.45 67.70
CA LEU A 61 9.87 -13.95 68.98
C LEU A 61 10.85 -12.78 68.78
N LEU A 62 10.36 -11.59 69.17
CA LEU A 62 11.05 -10.46 69.80
C LEU A 62 12.41 -9.98 69.26
N CYS A 63 12.40 -8.78 68.69
CA CYS A 63 13.45 -7.79 68.95
C CYS A 63 12.83 -6.38 68.95
N PRO A 64 12.41 -5.84 70.12
CA PRO A 64 12.14 -4.43 70.27
C PRO A 64 13.43 -3.71 70.72
N LEU A 65 13.56 -2.44 70.34
CA LEU A 65 14.69 -1.53 70.63
C LEU A 65 15.97 -1.79 69.85
N LEU A 66 16.15 -1.04 68.76
CA LEU A 66 17.29 -0.11 68.61
C LEU A 66 17.13 0.64 67.28
N PHE A 67 17.54 1.91 67.30
CA PHE A 67 17.53 2.90 66.21
C PHE A 67 16.15 3.53 65.93
N VAL A 68 15.83 4.76 66.38
CA VAL A 68 16.65 5.98 66.33
C VAL A 68 17.50 6.03 65.05
N ILE A 69 16.88 5.77 63.91
CA ILE A 69 17.36 6.26 62.63
C ILE A 69 16.35 7.32 62.19
N VAL A 70 16.75 8.56 62.45
CA VAL A 70 16.73 9.60 61.43
C VAL A 70 15.37 9.76 60.73
N LEU A 71 14.51 10.57 61.36
CA LEU A 71 13.57 11.44 60.64
C LEU A 71 14.39 12.41 59.78
N HIS A 72 15.05 11.90 58.73
CA HIS A 72 15.25 12.67 57.53
C HIS A 72 13.84 12.86 57.00
N CYS A 73 13.27 14.03 57.28
CA CYS A 73 12.54 14.74 56.25
C CYS A 73 13.51 14.90 55.07
N SER A 74 13.73 13.82 54.32
CA SER A 74 13.79 13.92 52.89
C SER A 74 12.46 14.56 52.54
N ALA A 75 12.47 15.89 52.43
CA ALA A 75 11.66 16.52 51.43
C ALA A 75 11.98 15.71 50.18
N ASN A 76 11.14 14.73 49.89
CA ASN A 76 11.05 14.13 48.58
C ASN A 76 10.77 15.34 47.72
N ALA A 77 11.84 15.93 47.17
CA ALA A 77 11.76 16.48 45.85
C ALA A 77 11.14 15.33 45.07
N ALA A 78 9.82 15.39 44.91
CA ALA A 78 9.16 14.74 43.83
C ALA A 78 9.84 15.36 42.62
N GLU A 79 10.98 14.78 42.22
CA GLU A 79 11.41 14.85 40.85
C GLU A 79 10.15 14.46 40.11
N LEU A 80 9.55 15.46 39.46
CA LEU A 80 8.61 15.19 38.40
C LEU A 80 9.41 14.27 37.48
N GLU A 81 9.22 12.96 37.61
CA GLU A 81 9.53 12.01 36.56
C GLU A 81 8.71 12.52 35.38
N GLN A 82 9.34 13.36 34.56
CA GLN A 82 8.86 13.66 33.23
C GLN A 82 8.94 12.32 32.51
N ARG A 83 7.87 11.52 32.66
CA ARG A 83 7.68 10.30 31.89
C ARG A 83 7.71 10.76 30.45
N LEU A 84 8.87 10.56 29.82
CA LEU A 84 8.99 10.77 28.40
C LEU A 84 7.92 9.88 27.76
N PRO A 85 7.05 10.42 26.91
CA PRO A 85 6.02 9.62 26.27
C PRO A 85 6.69 8.46 25.54
N THR A 86 6.15 7.26 25.72
CA THR A 86 6.59 6.07 24.97
C THR A 86 6.44 6.36 23.48
N SER A 87 7.40 5.92 22.66
CA SER A 87 7.26 6.00 21.21
C SER A 87 5.96 5.35 20.77
N SER A 88 5.19 6.01 19.90
CA SER A 88 3.98 5.43 19.34
C SER A 88 4.28 4.10 18.65
N SER A 89 3.40 3.11 18.81
CA SER A 89 3.47 1.83 18.11
C SER A 89 2.78 1.84 16.74
N ASN A 90 2.15 2.96 16.36
CA ASN A 90 1.47 3.10 15.07
C ASN A 90 2.45 3.60 14.00
N ALA A 91 2.69 2.78 12.97
CA ALA A 91 3.57 3.13 11.85
C ALA A 91 3.15 4.43 11.15
N ALA A 92 1.85 4.67 11.01
CA ALA A 92 1.31 5.80 10.26
C ALA A 92 1.73 7.15 10.84
N LEU A 93 1.85 7.30 12.16
CA LEU A 93 2.36 8.54 12.77
C LEU A 93 3.82 8.81 12.38
N HIS A 94 4.62 7.75 12.23
CA HIS A 94 6.00 7.87 11.79
C HIS A 94 6.10 8.18 10.29
N TYR A 95 5.22 7.59 9.48
CA TYR A 95 5.10 7.94 8.07
C TYR A 95 4.62 9.38 7.86
N GLN A 96 3.59 9.84 8.58
CA GLN A 96 3.15 11.24 8.54
C GLN A 96 4.28 12.20 8.90
N ARG A 97 5.05 11.89 9.95
CA ARG A 97 6.25 12.68 10.28
C ARG A 97 7.29 12.64 9.16
N ALA A 98 7.50 11.48 8.52
CA ALA A 98 8.39 11.36 7.37
C ALA A 98 7.94 12.21 6.19
N ILE A 99 6.63 12.26 5.91
CA ILE A 99 6.01 13.07 4.86
C ILE A 99 6.20 14.56 5.15
N LEU A 100 6.04 15.00 6.41
CA LEU A 100 6.31 16.38 6.81
C LEU A 100 7.79 16.75 6.55
N PHE A 101 8.74 15.91 6.95
CA PHE A 101 10.15 16.15 6.66
C PHE A 101 10.47 16.11 5.16
N LEU A 102 9.74 15.30 4.38
CA LEU A 102 9.89 15.26 2.93
C LEU A 102 9.36 16.54 2.27
N ALA A 103 8.32 17.17 2.82
CA ALA A 103 7.77 18.42 2.32
C ALA A 103 8.78 19.58 2.43
N ASP A 104 9.68 19.54 3.42
CA ASP A 104 10.77 20.50 3.59
C ASP A 104 11.93 20.32 2.58
N VAL A 105 11.93 19.23 1.81
CA VAL A 105 12.93 18.98 0.76
C VAL A 105 12.53 19.73 -0.51
N ASP A 106 13.51 20.45 -1.07
CA ASP A 106 13.40 21.18 -2.35
C ASP A 106 12.70 20.34 -3.43
N VAL A 107 11.65 20.89 -4.03
CA VAL A 107 10.83 20.23 -5.05
C VAL A 107 11.67 19.78 -6.25
N GLU A 108 12.65 20.58 -6.68
CA GLU A 108 13.50 20.23 -7.82
C GLU A 108 14.36 19.00 -7.53
N LYS A 109 14.79 18.82 -6.28
CA LYS A 109 15.51 17.60 -5.87
C LYS A 109 14.58 16.39 -5.82
N ARG A 110 13.32 16.59 -5.44
CA ARG A 110 12.31 15.53 -5.37
C ARG A 110 11.83 15.03 -6.72
N LYS A 111 11.99 15.79 -7.81
CA LYS A 111 11.62 15.36 -9.18
C LYS A 111 12.25 14.03 -9.59
N LEU A 112 13.44 13.71 -9.06
CA LEU A 112 14.05 12.39 -9.29
C LEU A 112 13.18 11.22 -8.82
N LEU A 113 12.36 11.43 -7.78
CA LEU A 113 11.48 10.43 -7.19
C LEU A 113 10.20 10.19 -8.00
N GLU A 114 9.93 11.00 -9.03
CA GLU A 114 8.79 10.80 -9.93
C GLU A 114 9.03 9.60 -10.87
N LYS A 115 10.30 9.31 -11.16
CA LYS A 115 10.71 8.14 -11.96
C LYS A 115 10.58 6.84 -11.16
N PRO A 116 10.37 5.68 -11.81
CA PRO A 116 10.46 4.40 -11.14
C PRO A 116 11.91 4.11 -10.69
N ILE A 117 12.08 3.28 -9.66
CA ILE A 117 13.39 3.10 -8.99
C ILE A 117 14.49 2.59 -9.93
N TRP A 118 14.13 1.74 -10.90
CA TRP A 118 15.06 1.18 -11.89
C TRP A 118 15.55 2.19 -12.92
N GLU A 119 14.90 3.35 -13.05
CA GLU A 119 15.34 4.45 -13.92
C GLU A 119 16.16 5.51 -13.18
N ILE A 120 16.15 5.51 -11.84
CA ILE A 120 16.87 6.52 -11.05
C ILE A 120 18.36 6.18 -10.99
N VAL A 121 18.69 4.90 -10.75
CA VAL A 121 20.08 4.41 -10.72
C VAL A 121 20.24 3.30 -11.74
N THR A 122 20.80 3.65 -12.89
CA THR A 122 21.17 2.75 -13.98
C THR A 122 22.69 2.65 -14.13
N PRO A 123 23.23 1.73 -14.95
CA PRO A 123 24.68 1.65 -15.21
C PRO A 123 25.20 2.86 -15.98
N GLU A 124 24.29 3.60 -16.61
CA GLU A 124 24.59 4.77 -17.44
C GLU A 124 24.45 6.07 -16.62
N THR A 125 24.07 5.98 -15.34
CA THR A 125 24.00 7.13 -14.41
C THR A 125 25.34 7.82 -14.33
N SER A 126 25.36 9.10 -14.68
CA SER A 126 26.55 9.95 -14.64
C SER A 126 26.98 10.27 -13.21
N ALA A 127 28.23 10.72 -13.05
CA ALA A 127 28.74 11.16 -11.75
C ALA A 127 27.96 12.37 -11.17
N ASP A 128 27.47 13.26 -12.04
CA ASP A 128 26.66 14.41 -11.61
C ASP A 128 25.27 13.98 -11.13
N GLU A 129 24.65 12.99 -11.78
CA GLU A 129 23.40 12.39 -11.32
C GLU A 129 23.56 11.67 -9.98
N LEU A 130 24.64 10.89 -9.82
CA LEU A 130 24.96 10.26 -8.53
C LEU A 130 25.14 11.31 -7.42
N LYS A 131 25.83 12.41 -7.71
CA LYS A 131 25.98 13.53 -6.76
C LYS A 131 24.64 14.19 -6.43
N ALA A 132 23.73 14.30 -7.39
CA ALA A 132 22.39 14.81 -7.16
C ALA A 132 21.57 13.88 -6.24
N ILE A 133 21.70 12.56 -6.43
CA ILE A 133 21.09 11.54 -5.57
C ILE A 133 21.66 11.64 -4.14
N ASP A 134 22.98 11.72 -3.98
CA ASP A 134 23.60 11.91 -2.66
C ASP A 134 23.10 13.17 -1.95
N ALA A 135 22.99 14.28 -2.69
CA ALA A 135 22.45 15.53 -2.15
C ALA A 135 20.98 15.41 -1.73
N LEU A 136 20.17 14.64 -2.47
CA LEU A 136 18.79 14.31 -2.12
C LEU A 136 18.72 13.46 -0.86
N LEU A 137 19.55 12.42 -0.74
CA LEU A 137 19.62 11.54 0.44
C LEU A 137 20.00 12.33 1.71
N VAL A 138 21.01 13.20 1.61
CA VAL A 138 21.43 14.06 2.73
C VAL A 138 20.31 15.02 3.14
N ALA A 139 19.62 15.64 2.18
CA ALA A 139 18.49 16.52 2.45
C ALA A 139 17.32 15.75 3.09
N SER A 140 17.11 14.49 2.69
CA SER A 140 15.96 13.67 3.11
C SER A 140 16.23 12.79 4.33
N ARG A 141 17.39 12.91 4.99
CA ARG A 141 17.82 12.01 6.08
C ARG A 141 16.82 11.85 7.24
N TYR A 142 16.08 12.91 7.59
CA TYR A 142 15.08 12.87 8.66
C TYR A 142 13.78 12.18 8.21
N ALA A 143 13.41 12.36 6.94
CA ALA A 143 12.31 11.64 6.31
C ALA A 143 12.62 10.13 6.25
N ILE A 144 13.80 9.76 5.74
CA ILE A 144 14.29 8.37 5.70
C ILE A 144 14.27 7.75 7.10
N ARG A 145 14.88 8.42 8.09
CA ARG A 145 14.90 7.91 9.48
C ARG A 145 13.49 7.69 10.03
N SER A 146 12.56 8.62 9.78
CA SER A 146 11.19 8.49 10.28
C SER A 146 10.43 7.37 9.58
N ALA A 147 10.61 7.21 8.26
CA ALA A 147 10.02 6.12 7.49
C ALA A 147 10.51 4.75 8.00
N LEU A 148 11.81 4.61 8.29
CA LEU A 148 12.37 3.37 8.83
C LEU A 148 11.85 3.03 10.23
N ILE A 149 11.59 4.03 11.08
CA ILE A 149 10.93 3.79 12.37
C ILE A 149 9.49 3.28 12.15
N GLY A 150 8.78 3.82 11.15
CA GLY A 150 7.45 3.35 10.76
C GLY A 150 7.48 1.90 10.24
N ALA A 151 8.40 1.57 9.34
CA ALA A 151 8.56 0.24 8.76
C ALA A 151 8.94 -0.84 9.79
N ALA A 152 9.50 -0.43 10.93
CA ALA A 152 9.80 -1.31 12.05
C ALA A 152 8.60 -1.57 12.99
N GLN A 153 7.49 -0.83 12.84
CA GLN A 153 6.27 -1.10 13.59
C GLN A 153 5.51 -2.28 12.99
N ALA A 154 4.61 -2.87 13.80
CA ALA A 154 3.84 -4.04 13.38
C ALA A 154 2.56 -3.70 12.62
N ASN A 155 1.96 -2.53 12.86
CA ASN A 155 0.69 -2.12 12.26
C ASN A 155 0.74 -0.65 11.85
N ALA A 156 0.01 -0.30 10.78
CA ALA A 156 -0.25 1.06 10.38
C ALA A 156 -1.75 1.37 10.46
N ASP A 157 -2.08 2.52 11.03
CA ASP A 157 -3.44 3.06 11.01
C ASP A 157 -3.37 4.56 10.72
N PHE A 158 -3.71 4.95 9.50
CA PHE A 158 -3.65 6.35 9.07
C PHE A 158 -4.81 7.18 9.62
N GLY A 159 -5.73 6.58 10.39
CA GLY A 159 -6.88 7.24 11.00
C GLY A 159 -7.84 7.80 9.96
N ALA A 160 -7.91 7.15 8.79
CA ALA A 160 -8.80 7.57 7.72
C ALA A 160 -10.25 7.33 8.17
N ASP A 161 -10.99 8.40 8.40
CA ASP A 161 -12.44 8.33 8.57
C ASP A 161 -13.08 8.01 7.23
N LEU A 162 -13.24 6.72 6.97
CA LEU A 162 -13.84 6.18 5.76
C LEU A 162 -15.27 6.68 5.49
N SER A 163 -15.97 7.22 6.50
CA SER A 163 -17.25 7.90 6.26
C SER A 163 -17.08 9.29 5.63
N ALA A 164 -15.97 9.97 5.93
CA ALA A 164 -15.66 11.28 5.37
C ALA A 164 -15.02 11.23 3.97
N TYR A 165 -14.48 10.08 3.56
CA TYR A 165 -13.78 9.91 2.27
C TYR A 165 -14.61 9.07 1.29
N SER A 166 -14.62 9.43 0.00
CA SER A 166 -15.34 8.67 -1.02
C SER A 166 -14.59 7.42 -1.47
N ALA A 167 -15.33 6.47 -2.04
CA ALA A 167 -14.78 5.42 -2.92
C ALA A 167 -13.76 6.04 -3.91
N GLY A 168 -12.60 5.38 -4.06
CA GLY A 168 -11.49 5.87 -4.88
C GLY A 168 -10.77 7.15 -4.41
N THR A 169 -11.05 7.70 -3.21
CA THR A 169 -10.35 8.90 -2.72
C THR A 169 -8.86 8.61 -2.52
N LEU A 170 -8.03 9.41 -3.18
CA LEU A 170 -6.60 9.40 -2.91
C LEU A 170 -6.34 10.13 -1.59
N LEU A 171 -5.96 9.40 -0.54
CA LEU A 171 -5.62 10.03 0.72
C LEU A 171 -4.33 10.87 0.60
N PRO A 172 -4.17 11.96 1.35
CA PRO A 172 -3.05 12.90 1.18
C PRO A 172 -1.65 12.27 1.35
N HIS A 173 -1.59 11.12 2.01
CA HIS A 173 -0.33 10.43 2.29
C HIS A 173 0.13 9.51 1.14
N VAL A 174 -0.75 9.18 0.19
CA VAL A 174 -0.52 8.14 -0.82
C VAL A 174 0.67 8.44 -1.73
N GLY A 175 0.65 9.57 -2.44
CA GLY A 175 1.75 9.98 -3.31
C GLY A 175 3.08 10.16 -2.56
N PRO A 176 3.11 10.89 -1.42
CA PRO A 176 4.32 11.02 -0.61
C PRO A 176 4.90 9.69 -0.10
N MET A 177 4.07 8.67 0.18
CA MET A 177 4.55 7.35 0.60
C MET A 177 5.38 6.66 -0.48
N GLN A 178 5.04 6.80 -1.76
CA GLN A 178 5.86 6.29 -2.85
C GLN A 178 7.22 6.97 -2.93
N HIS A 179 7.25 8.29 -2.76
CA HIS A 179 8.51 9.03 -2.71
C HIS A 179 9.37 8.58 -1.53
N LEU A 180 8.77 8.33 -0.36
CA LEU A 180 9.48 7.78 0.80
C LEU A 180 10.04 6.38 0.51
N ALA A 181 9.27 5.50 -0.10
CA ALA A 181 9.72 4.16 -0.48
C ALA A 181 10.94 4.21 -1.42
N LYS A 182 10.89 5.05 -2.46
CA LYS A 182 12.01 5.27 -3.38
C LYS A 182 13.23 5.86 -2.67
N LEU A 183 13.05 6.80 -1.74
CA LEU A 183 14.15 7.34 -0.93
C LEU A 183 14.82 6.28 -0.05
N VAL A 184 14.03 5.41 0.59
CA VAL A 184 14.57 4.30 1.39
C VAL A 184 15.30 3.30 0.49
N ALA A 185 14.78 2.99 -0.70
CA ALA A 185 15.45 2.14 -1.67
C ALA A 185 16.77 2.75 -2.17
N LEU A 186 16.81 4.04 -2.51
CA LEU A 186 18.04 4.75 -2.88
C LEU A 186 19.07 4.75 -1.76
N TYR A 187 18.63 4.92 -0.51
CA TYR A 187 19.51 4.78 0.64
C TYR A 187 20.05 3.35 0.78
N GLY A 188 19.22 2.33 0.49
CA GLY A 188 19.65 0.94 0.37
C GLY A 188 20.74 0.74 -0.68
N MET A 189 20.60 1.37 -1.85
CA MET A 189 21.60 1.30 -2.92
C MET A 189 22.92 1.97 -2.53
N GLN A 190 22.87 3.10 -1.80
CA GLN A 190 24.07 3.73 -1.24
C GLN A 190 24.77 2.81 -0.24
N GLN A 191 24.03 2.20 0.68
CA GLN A 191 24.58 1.23 1.64
C GLN A 191 25.19 0.01 0.94
N GLN A 192 24.57 -0.45 -0.15
CA GLN A 192 25.12 -1.51 -0.98
C GLN A 192 26.45 -1.10 -1.63
N ALA A 193 26.55 0.11 -2.17
CA ALA A 193 27.78 0.63 -2.78
C ALA A 193 28.93 0.75 -1.75
N GLU A 194 28.60 1.02 -0.49
CA GLU A 194 29.54 1.04 0.64
C GLU A 194 29.92 -0.37 1.13
N GLY A 195 29.31 -1.42 0.60
CA GLY A 195 29.55 -2.81 1.01
C GLY A 195 28.75 -3.26 2.25
N ASN A 196 27.81 -2.44 2.72
CA ASN A 196 26.93 -2.74 3.87
C ASN A 196 25.74 -3.63 3.43
N TRP A 197 26.04 -4.83 2.91
CA TRP A 197 25.06 -5.73 2.27
C TRP A 197 23.88 -6.13 3.17
N GLU A 198 24.11 -6.36 4.45
CA GLU A 198 23.03 -6.71 5.40
C GLU A 198 22.10 -5.52 5.61
N LYS A 199 22.67 -4.31 5.77
CA LYS A 199 21.89 -3.10 5.97
C LYS A 199 21.07 -2.76 4.73
N SER A 200 21.63 -2.88 3.54
CA SER A 200 20.89 -2.64 2.29
C SER A 200 19.73 -3.63 2.14
N ALA A 201 19.94 -4.92 2.43
CA ALA A 201 18.87 -5.92 2.39
C ALA A 201 17.72 -5.55 3.34
N GLN A 202 18.05 -5.18 4.59
CA GLN A 202 17.04 -4.75 5.56
C GLN A 202 16.25 -3.53 5.06
N LEU A 203 16.92 -2.55 4.44
CA LEU A 203 16.24 -1.36 3.89
C LEU A 203 15.25 -1.74 2.77
N TYR A 204 15.57 -2.70 1.91
CA TYR A 204 14.63 -3.17 0.89
C TYR A 204 13.45 -3.96 1.49
N LEU A 205 13.69 -4.76 2.53
CA LEU A 205 12.62 -5.42 3.29
C LEU A 205 11.73 -4.38 4.02
N ASP A 206 12.31 -3.28 4.50
CA ASP A 206 11.56 -2.17 5.11
C ASP A 206 10.66 -1.48 4.06
N VAL A 207 11.10 -1.32 2.81
CA VAL A 207 10.26 -0.83 1.71
C VAL A 207 9.08 -1.79 1.46
N ILE A 208 9.32 -3.09 1.45
CA ILE A 208 8.25 -4.09 1.28
C ILE A 208 7.22 -3.96 2.42
N ARG A 209 7.67 -3.82 3.67
CA ARG A 209 6.78 -3.57 4.81
C ARG A 209 6.01 -2.25 4.70
N MET A 210 6.61 -1.19 4.17
CA MET A 210 5.89 0.07 3.90
C MET A 210 4.74 -0.15 2.92
N GLY A 211 4.95 -0.94 1.88
CA GLY A 211 3.90 -1.30 0.92
C GLY A 211 2.78 -2.11 1.57
N GLN A 212 3.10 -3.05 2.45
CA GLN A 212 2.10 -3.82 3.19
C GLN A 212 1.25 -2.97 4.13
N HIS A 213 1.90 -2.12 4.93
CA HIS A 213 1.22 -1.15 5.80
C HIS A 213 0.26 -0.25 5.03
N MET A 214 0.64 0.16 3.82
CA MET A 214 -0.23 0.97 2.96
C MET A 214 -1.39 0.14 2.38
N GLY A 215 -1.13 -1.12 2.02
CA GLY A 215 -2.14 -2.05 1.54
C GLY A 215 -3.17 -2.50 2.58
N GLU A 216 -2.85 -2.36 3.87
CA GLU A 216 -3.78 -2.57 4.98
C GLU A 216 -4.86 -1.49 5.08
N GLN A 217 -4.74 -0.37 4.34
CA GLN A 217 -5.68 0.75 4.34
C GLN A 217 -6.56 0.72 3.08
N LEU A 218 -7.27 -0.39 2.89
CA LEU A 218 -8.66 -0.60 2.45
C LEU A 218 -9.35 0.19 1.32
N THR A 219 -8.77 1.20 0.65
CA THR A 219 -9.34 1.72 -0.61
C THR A 219 -8.66 1.10 -1.83
N LEU A 220 -9.38 1.01 -2.97
CA LEU A 220 -8.77 0.53 -4.21
C LEU A 220 -7.58 1.41 -4.64
N ALA A 221 -7.69 2.73 -4.50
CA ALA A 221 -6.62 3.67 -4.82
C ALA A 221 -5.36 3.43 -3.97
N GLU A 222 -5.50 3.29 -2.65
CA GLU A 222 -4.38 3.00 -1.75
C GLU A 222 -3.73 1.65 -2.05
N SER A 223 -4.55 0.65 -2.39
CA SER A 223 -4.05 -0.68 -2.74
C SER A 223 -3.19 -0.70 -4.00
N VAL A 224 -3.58 0.08 -5.02
CA VAL A 224 -2.80 0.24 -6.26
C VAL A 224 -1.44 0.86 -5.94
N GLU A 225 -1.45 1.86 -5.08
CA GLU A 225 -0.25 2.62 -4.73
C GLU A 225 0.66 1.85 -3.77
N ALA A 226 0.10 1.00 -2.92
CA ALA A 226 0.80 0.01 -2.12
C ALA A 226 1.56 -1.00 -3.00
N VAL A 227 0.93 -1.50 -4.07
CA VAL A 227 1.58 -2.39 -5.05
C VAL A 227 2.82 -1.74 -5.67
N ARG A 228 2.77 -0.45 -6.01
CA ARG A 228 3.93 0.29 -6.55
C ARG A 228 5.09 0.41 -5.55
N ILE A 229 4.79 0.52 -4.26
CA ILE A 229 5.82 0.48 -3.21
C ILE A 229 6.43 -0.92 -3.12
N LEU A 230 5.60 -1.97 -3.20
CA LEU A 230 6.08 -3.35 -3.17
C LEU A 230 6.94 -3.68 -4.39
N GLU A 231 6.55 -3.25 -5.60
CA GLU A 231 7.34 -3.30 -6.83
C GLU A 231 8.74 -2.71 -6.64
N THR A 232 8.81 -1.52 -6.05
CA THR A 232 10.08 -0.85 -5.71
C THR A 232 10.94 -1.74 -4.81
N GLY A 233 10.35 -2.35 -3.79
CA GLY A 233 11.04 -3.25 -2.85
C GLY A 233 11.52 -4.54 -3.51
N PHE A 234 10.66 -5.22 -4.27
CA PHE A 234 10.98 -6.48 -4.96
C PHE A 234 12.07 -6.29 -6.02
N HIS A 235 11.98 -5.21 -6.80
CA HIS A 235 13.01 -4.88 -7.77
C HIS A 235 14.36 -4.63 -7.10
N ALA A 236 14.39 -3.74 -6.10
CA ALA A 236 15.63 -3.39 -5.42
C ALA A 236 16.26 -4.60 -4.72
N LEU A 237 15.45 -5.46 -4.12
CA LEU A 237 15.91 -6.70 -3.49
C LEU A 237 16.47 -7.71 -4.50
N SER A 238 15.83 -7.84 -5.67
CA SER A 238 16.31 -8.71 -6.76
C SER A 238 17.66 -8.22 -7.30
N ALA A 239 17.79 -6.91 -7.53
CA ALA A 239 19.05 -6.28 -7.95
C ALA A 239 20.15 -6.43 -6.89
N TRP A 240 19.81 -6.32 -5.60
CA TRP A 240 20.74 -6.57 -4.51
C TRP A 240 21.24 -8.02 -4.50
N ALA A 241 20.35 -8.99 -4.68
CA ALA A 241 20.67 -10.41 -4.58
C ALA A 241 21.74 -10.85 -5.58
N VAL A 242 21.64 -10.39 -6.84
CA VAL A 242 22.60 -10.75 -7.89
C VAL A 242 24.00 -10.20 -7.60
N HIS A 243 24.10 -9.07 -6.91
CA HIS A 243 25.36 -8.42 -6.54
C HIS A 243 25.92 -8.89 -5.20
N CYS A 244 25.09 -9.33 -4.26
CA CYS A 244 25.51 -9.74 -2.93
C CYS A 244 26.51 -10.91 -3.00
N PRO A 245 27.69 -10.81 -2.34
CA PRO A 245 28.71 -11.85 -2.40
C PRO A 245 28.47 -13.00 -1.41
N ASP A 246 27.55 -12.85 -0.44
CA ASP A 246 27.30 -13.84 0.62
C ASP A 246 26.01 -14.64 0.38
N PRO A 247 26.12 -15.91 -0.07
CA PRO A 247 24.95 -16.76 -0.28
C PRO A 247 24.16 -17.07 0.99
N LYS A 248 24.79 -17.05 2.18
CA LYS A 248 24.07 -17.29 3.44
C LYS A 248 23.14 -16.14 3.76
N LEU A 249 23.63 -14.91 3.60
CA LEU A 249 22.82 -13.70 3.76
C LEU A 249 21.65 -13.69 2.78
N ILE A 250 21.88 -14.05 1.51
CA ILE A 250 20.80 -14.15 0.51
C ILE A 250 19.72 -15.15 0.96
N ARG A 251 20.09 -16.33 1.48
CA ARG A 251 19.11 -17.31 2.00
C ARG A 251 18.36 -16.80 3.23
N GLN A 252 19.03 -16.11 4.15
CA GLN A 252 18.39 -15.49 5.31
C GLN A 252 17.36 -14.45 4.86
N VAL A 253 17.74 -13.56 3.94
CA VAL A 253 16.86 -12.52 3.41
C VAL A 253 15.69 -13.11 2.65
N ARG A 254 15.91 -14.17 1.87
CA ARG A 254 14.84 -14.94 1.24
C ARG A 254 13.86 -15.52 2.27
N SER A 255 14.36 -16.10 3.36
CA SER A 255 13.50 -16.58 4.45
C SER A 255 12.71 -15.45 5.11
N LEU A 256 13.31 -14.26 5.26
CA LEU A 256 12.62 -13.08 5.79
C LEU A 256 11.56 -12.57 4.83
N LEU A 257 11.84 -12.56 3.51
CA LEU A 257 10.85 -12.22 2.49
C LEU A 257 9.63 -13.15 2.61
N SER A 258 9.83 -14.47 2.68
CA SER A 258 8.72 -15.41 2.85
C SER A 258 7.94 -15.21 4.17
N ALA A 259 8.60 -14.79 5.25
CA ALA A 259 7.96 -14.52 6.53
C ALA A 259 7.18 -13.18 6.53
N ILE A 260 7.67 -12.19 5.79
CA ILE A 260 7.01 -10.90 5.59
C ILE A 260 5.85 -11.04 4.60
N ALA A 261 5.93 -11.95 3.62
CA ALA A 261 5.05 -12.00 2.46
C ALA A 261 3.84 -12.97 2.45
N PRO A 262 3.18 -13.38 3.56
CA PRO A 262 1.82 -13.92 3.43
C PRO A 262 0.86 -12.74 3.16
N ASN A 263 0.77 -12.39 1.88
CA ASN A 263 0.15 -11.22 1.25
C ASN A 263 -1.16 -10.70 1.92
N PRO A 264 -1.18 -9.48 2.51
CA PRO A 264 -2.42 -8.85 3.01
C PRO A 264 -3.28 -8.23 1.88
N LEU A 265 -2.70 -8.02 0.68
CA LEU A 265 -3.37 -7.40 -0.45
C LEU A 265 -4.14 -8.43 -1.29
N SER A 266 -5.34 -8.77 -0.83
CA SER A 266 -6.31 -9.56 -1.59
C SER A 266 -7.22 -8.63 -2.40
N PRO A 267 -7.35 -8.82 -3.73
CA PRO A 267 -8.29 -8.05 -4.53
C PRO A 267 -9.72 -8.13 -3.97
N ALA A 268 -10.13 -9.31 -3.49
CA ALA A 268 -11.46 -9.50 -2.91
C ALA A 268 -11.65 -8.66 -1.63
N THR A 269 -10.62 -8.57 -0.78
CA THR A 269 -10.67 -7.74 0.42
C THR A 269 -10.82 -6.27 0.06
N VAL A 270 -10.00 -5.78 -0.86
CA VAL A 270 -10.03 -4.38 -1.32
C VAL A 270 -11.39 -4.03 -1.96
N ILE A 271 -11.91 -4.90 -2.81
CA ILE A 271 -13.23 -4.70 -3.42
C ILE A 271 -14.36 -4.77 -2.40
N GLY A 272 -14.23 -5.61 -1.36
CA GLY A 272 -15.19 -5.66 -0.26
C GLY A 272 -15.29 -4.34 0.50
N TYR A 273 -14.15 -3.68 0.75
CA TYR A 273 -14.15 -2.36 1.37
C TYR A 273 -14.66 -1.27 0.42
N GLU A 274 -14.28 -1.30 -0.85
CA GLU A 274 -14.79 -0.38 -1.86
C GLU A 274 -16.32 -0.45 -1.94
N ALA A 275 -16.90 -1.66 -1.90
CA ALA A 275 -18.34 -1.87 -1.89
C ALA A 275 -19.01 -1.22 -0.66
N ALA A 276 -18.43 -1.39 0.53
CA ALA A 276 -18.94 -0.81 1.76
C ALA A 276 -18.88 0.73 1.74
N LEU A 277 -17.81 1.30 1.19
CA LEU A 277 -17.65 2.76 1.01
C LEU A 277 -18.70 3.32 0.06
N VAL A 278 -18.95 2.65 -1.07
CA VAL A 278 -19.98 3.07 -2.03
C VAL A 278 -21.37 3.02 -1.40
N ASP A 279 -21.72 1.96 -0.66
CA ASP A 279 -23.03 1.88 0.01
C ASP A 279 -23.21 2.96 1.07
N LEU A 280 -22.19 3.16 1.92
CA LEU A 280 -22.19 4.22 2.92
C LEU A 280 -22.41 5.59 2.27
N ARG A 281 -21.71 5.84 1.16
CA ARG A 281 -21.81 7.12 0.45
C ARG A 281 -23.19 7.36 -0.15
N LEU A 282 -23.75 6.35 -0.81
CA LEU A 282 -25.09 6.46 -1.37
C LEU A 282 -26.13 6.70 -0.27
N LYS A 283 -25.96 6.07 0.90
CA LYS A 283 -26.81 6.32 2.06
C LYS A 283 -26.70 7.76 2.56
N GLU A 284 -25.49 8.30 2.73
CA GLU A 284 -25.29 9.70 3.13
C GLU A 284 -25.87 10.68 2.11
N LEU A 285 -25.68 10.39 0.82
CA LEU A 285 -26.19 11.23 -0.26
C LEU A 285 -27.73 11.31 -0.22
N LYS A 286 -28.38 10.16 0.04
CA LYS A 286 -29.83 10.07 0.26
C LYS A 286 -30.26 10.92 1.45
N GLU A 287 -29.63 10.71 2.61
CA GLU A 287 -29.97 11.42 3.87
C GLU A 287 -29.74 12.94 3.79
N ALA A 288 -28.85 13.40 2.91
CA ALA A 288 -28.51 14.80 2.73
C ALA A 288 -29.41 15.55 1.72
N TYR A 289 -30.21 14.88 0.91
CA TYR A 289 -31.10 15.52 -0.06
C TYR A 289 -32.48 15.82 0.56
N PRO A 290 -33.20 16.90 0.18
CA PRO A 290 -32.80 17.99 -0.73
C PRO A 290 -32.05 19.14 -0.06
N ASP A 291 -32.17 19.27 1.26
CA ASP A 291 -31.81 20.50 1.99
C ASP A 291 -30.39 20.50 2.56
N GLY A 292 -29.77 19.33 2.71
CA GLY A 292 -28.41 19.16 3.23
C GLY A 292 -27.32 19.47 2.19
N ASN A 293 -26.14 18.90 2.44
CA ASN A 293 -24.91 19.14 1.67
C ASN A 293 -24.71 18.14 0.53
N TRP A 294 -25.76 17.48 0.02
CA TRP A 294 -25.69 16.47 -1.05
C TRP A 294 -24.89 16.94 -2.28
N ALA A 295 -24.97 18.23 -2.65
CA ALA A 295 -24.24 18.77 -3.79
C ALA A 295 -22.73 18.82 -3.51
N GLU A 296 -22.31 19.19 -2.31
CA GLU A 296 -20.89 19.10 -1.90
C GLU A 296 -20.43 17.64 -1.91
N LEU A 297 -21.30 16.71 -1.49
CA LEU A 297 -21.00 15.28 -1.51
C LEU A 297 -20.77 14.75 -2.92
N MET A 298 -21.54 15.22 -3.90
CA MET A 298 -21.40 14.87 -5.31
C MET A 298 -20.28 15.65 -6.02
N LEU A 299 -19.93 16.84 -5.54
CA LEU A 299 -18.89 17.68 -6.15
C LEU A 299 -17.53 16.93 -6.21
N VAL A 300 -17.23 16.12 -5.19
CA VAL A 300 -16.01 15.30 -5.11
C VAL A 300 -15.88 14.33 -6.28
N VAL A 301 -17.00 13.86 -6.85
CA VAL A 301 -17.01 12.87 -7.94
C VAL A 301 -17.25 13.50 -9.32
N THR A 302 -17.65 14.78 -9.37
CA THR A 302 -17.76 15.54 -10.63
C THR A 302 -16.40 16.11 -11.03
N GLU A 303 -15.98 15.87 -12.27
CA GLU A 303 -14.75 16.47 -12.82
C GLU A 303 -14.99 17.93 -13.21
N GLY A 304 -14.84 18.85 -12.25
CA GLY A 304 -14.88 20.27 -12.54
C GLY A 304 -14.92 21.14 -11.28
N GLN A 305 -15.03 22.45 -11.50
CA GLN A 305 -15.16 23.42 -10.42
C GLN A 305 -16.31 24.37 -10.77
N PRO A 306 -17.20 24.66 -9.81
CA PRO A 306 -18.22 25.68 -10.01
C PRO A 306 -17.55 27.05 -10.11
N ASP A 307 -18.17 27.97 -10.85
CA ASP A 307 -17.67 29.35 -11.01
C ASP A 307 -17.63 30.09 -9.65
N HIS A 308 -18.54 29.73 -8.75
CA HIS A 308 -18.64 30.26 -7.40
C HIS A 308 -18.85 29.14 -6.38
N LEU A 309 -18.29 29.30 -5.18
CA LEU A 309 -18.34 28.32 -4.09
C LEU A 309 -19.54 28.52 -3.15
N ASP A 310 -20.53 29.33 -3.54
CA ASP A 310 -21.77 29.43 -2.77
C ASP A 310 -22.69 28.23 -3.04
N GLN A 311 -23.55 27.92 -2.08
CA GLN A 311 -24.36 26.70 -2.09
C GLN A 311 -25.26 26.57 -3.33
N ALA A 312 -25.80 27.69 -3.85
CA ALA A 312 -26.68 27.66 -5.01
C ALA A 312 -25.90 27.33 -6.29
N SER A 313 -24.76 28.00 -6.49
CA SER A 313 -23.86 27.74 -7.62
C SER A 313 -23.31 26.30 -7.61
N VAL A 314 -22.96 25.77 -6.45
CA VAL A 314 -22.52 24.37 -6.31
C VAL A 314 -23.64 23.40 -6.68
N ARG A 315 -24.88 23.64 -6.21
CA ARG A 315 -26.04 22.80 -6.55
C ARG A 315 -26.33 22.81 -8.04
N GLU A 316 -26.39 23.97 -8.67
CA GLU A 316 -26.64 24.11 -10.11
C GLU A 316 -25.56 23.41 -10.94
N PHE A 317 -24.28 23.63 -10.59
CA PHE A 317 -23.15 22.98 -11.26
C PHE A 317 -23.23 21.46 -11.16
N VAL A 318 -23.45 20.91 -9.96
CA VAL A 318 -23.50 19.47 -9.71
C VAL A 318 -24.68 18.83 -10.44
N GLN A 319 -25.85 19.47 -10.46
CA GLN A 319 -27.00 18.98 -11.23
C GLN A 319 -26.67 18.93 -12.72
N ALA A 320 -26.11 20.01 -13.27
CA ALA A 320 -25.75 20.08 -14.68
C ALA A 320 -24.74 18.99 -15.06
N GLU A 321 -23.68 18.80 -14.27
CA GLU A 321 -22.67 17.76 -14.52
C GLU A 321 -23.24 16.34 -14.33
N ALA A 322 -24.10 16.12 -13.33
CA ALA A 322 -24.78 14.84 -13.15
C ALA A 322 -25.70 14.51 -14.34
N ILE A 323 -26.45 15.50 -14.84
CA ILE A 323 -27.34 15.35 -16.01
C ILE A 323 -26.54 15.03 -17.27
N LYS A 324 -25.44 15.75 -17.49
CA LYS A 324 -24.49 15.49 -18.59
C LYS A 324 -23.90 14.08 -18.53
N ARG A 325 -23.76 13.53 -17.31
CA ARG A 325 -23.32 12.15 -17.05
C ARG A 325 -24.46 11.12 -17.08
N GLY A 326 -25.67 11.53 -17.45
CA GLY A 326 -26.80 10.62 -17.68
C GLY A 326 -27.74 10.41 -16.49
N VAL A 327 -27.64 11.22 -15.43
CA VAL A 327 -28.67 11.29 -14.39
C VAL A 327 -29.90 12.01 -14.97
N PRO A 328 -31.10 11.41 -14.98
CA PRO A 328 -32.29 12.09 -15.48
C PRO A 328 -32.57 13.37 -14.69
N GLU A 329 -32.92 14.47 -15.36
CA GLU A 329 -33.27 15.74 -14.70
C GLU A 329 -34.40 15.57 -13.67
N SER A 330 -35.34 14.66 -13.93
CA SER A 330 -36.44 14.32 -13.03
C SER A 330 -35.98 13.79 -11.66
N VAL A 331 -34.76 13.27 -11.54
CA VAL A 331 -34.19 12.83 -10.25
C VAL A 331 -34.09 13.98 -9.26
N PHE A 332 -33.89 15.21 -9.73
CA PHE A 332 -33.75 16.39 -8.88
C PHE A 332 -35.08 17.15 -8.68
N ALA A 333 -36.21 16.59 -9.14
CA ALA A 333 -37.51 17.27 -9.05
C ALA A 333 -38.05 17.32 -7.61
N ASP A 334 -37.86 16.22 -6.85
CA ASP A 334 -38.32 16.06 -5.48
C ASP A 334 -37.52 14.98 -4.75
N GLU A 335 -37.66 14.94 -3.42
CA GLU A 335 -36.97 13.98 -2.53
C GLU A 335 -37.32 12.53 -2.87
N THR A 336 -38.56 12.23 -3.26
CA THR A 336 -38.98 10.86 -3.60
C THR A 336 -38.27 10.35 -4.85
N SER A 337 -38.21 11.18 -5.90
CA SER A 337 -37.54 10.85 -7.16
C SER A 337 -36.03 10.66 -6.96
N PHE A 338 -35.43 11.45 -6.07
CA PHE A 338 -34.03 11.31 -5.68
C PHE A 338 -33.79 10.01 -4.90
N ASP A 339 -34.61 9.74 -3.89
CA ASP A 339 -34.55 8.53 -3.07
C ASP A 339 -34.67 7.25 -3.90
N GLU A 340 -35.66 7.20 -4.80
CA GLU A 340 -35.85 6.06 -5.70
C GLU A 340 -34.62 5.84 -6.60
N PHE A 341 -34.03 6.93 -7.10
CA PHE A 341 -32.82 6.86 -7.90
C PHE A 341 -31.62 6.33 -7.10
N ILE A 342 -31.41 6.81 -5.88
CA ILE A 342 -30.31 6.36 -5.01
C ILE A 342 -30.49 4.90 -4.60
N GLU A 343 -31.70 4.45 -4.24
CA GLU A 343 -31.93 3.03 -3.89
C GLU A 343 -31.71 2.10 -5.09
N ASN A 344 -32.09 2.53 -6.29
CA ASN A 344 -31.76 1.79 -7.50
C ASN A 344 -30.25 1.73 -7.74
N LEU A 345 -29.51 2.83 -7.54
CA LEU A 345 -28.04 2.81 -7.62
C LEU A 345 -27.43 1.87 -6.58
N ARG A 346 -27.91 1.87 -5.33
CA ARG A 346 -27.43 0.97 -4.28
C ARG A 346 -27.63 -0.49 -4.65
N THR A 347 -28.79 -0.83 -5.19
CA THR A 347 -29.10 -2.20 -5.64
C THR A 347 -28.19 -2.64 -6.78
N VAL A 348 -27.99 -1.78 -7.79
CA VAL A 348 -27.09 -2.05 -8.92
C VAL A 348 -25.64 -2.24 -8.44
N ASN A 349 -25.16 -1.37 -7.53
CA ASN A 349 -23.81 -1.49 -6.96
C ASN A 349 -23.66 -2.76 -6.12
N ALA A 350 -24.64 -3.10 -5.29
CA ALA A 350 -24.61 -4.33 -4.49
C ALA A 350 -24.49 -5.57 -5.39
N GLU A 351 -25.32 -5.67 -6.44
CA GLU A 351 -25.25 -6.79 -7.39
C GLU A 351 -23.91 -6.81 -8.15
N TYR A 352 -23.40 -5.64 -8.54
CA TYR A 352 -22.10 -5.52 -9.19
C TYR A 352 -20.96 -6.04 -8.31
N TYR A 353 -20.86 -5.54 -7.08
CA TYR A 353 -19.81 -5.90 -6.14
C TYR A 353 -19.90 -7.35 -5.67
N GLU A 354 -21.11 -7.87 -5.45
CA GLU A 354 -21.32 -9.30 -5.14
C GLU A 354 -20.75 -10.18 -6.26
N ARG A 355 -21.12 -9.89 -7.51
CA ARG A 355 -20.62 -10.63 -8.67
C ARG A 355 -19.13 -10.46 -8.88
N MET A 356 -18.58 -9.28 -8.59
CA MET A 356 -17.13 -9.07 -8.61
C MET A 356 -16.42 -9.97 -7.60
N LEU A 357 -16.88 -10.02 -6.35
CA LEU A 357 -16.28 -10.83 -5.29
C LEU A 357 -16.33 -12.33 -5.63
N ASP A 358 -17.44 -12.80 -6.18
CA ASP A 358 -17.58 -14.16 -6.70
C ASP A 358 -16.60 -14.42 -7.86
N GLY A 359 -16.48 -13.48 -8.79
CA GLY A 359 -15.56 -13.55 -9.92
C GLY A 359 -14.08 -13.58 -9.50
N LEU A 360 -13.70 -12.75 -8.53
CA LEU A 360 -12.34 -12.64 -7.99
C LEU A 360 -11.92 -13.89 -7.20
N SER A 361 -12.89 -14.69 -6.73
CA SER A 361 -12.64 -15.96 -6.06
C SER A 361 -12.31 -17.10 -7.03
N LEU A 362 -12.45 -16.88 -8.34
CA LEU A 362 -12.13 -17.87 -9.38
C LEU A 362 -10.62 -17.91 -9.69
N PRO A 363 -10.12 -19.01 -10.29
CA PRO A 363 -8.77 -19.02 -10.87
C PRO A 363 -8.60 -17.88 -11.88
N LEU A 364 -7.42 -17.23 -11.91
CA LEU A 364 -7.18 -15.97 -12.62
C LEU A 364 -7.77 -15.90 -14.05
N GLY A 365 -7.53 -16.92 -14.87
CA GLY A 365 -8.03 -16.95 -16.25
C GLY A 365 -9.54 -16.84 -16.35
N LYS A 366 -10.26 -17.47 -15.40
CA LYS A 366 -11.71 -17.33 -15.27
C LYS A 366 -12.10 -16.00 -14.64
N ALA A 367 -11.38 -15.56 -13.60
CA ALA A 367 -11.63 -14.28 -12.94
C ALA A 367 -11.58 -13.10 -13.93
N ILE A 368 -10.59 -13.07 -14.83
CA ILE A 368 -10.48 -12.04 -15.86
C ILE A 368 -11.65 -12.10 -16.85
N GLY A 369 -11.96 -13.28 -17.37
CA GLY A 369 -13.06 -13.44 -18.32
C GLY A 369 -14.43 -13.12 -17.73
N VAL A 370 -14.70 -13.57 -16.50
CA VAL A 370 -15.92 -13.23 -15.75
C VAL A 370 -15.95 -11.75 -15.42
N GLY A 371 -14.83 -11.16 -15.00
CA GLY A 371 -14.70 -9.73 -14.74
C GLY A 371 -15.03 -8.86 -15.95
N GLN A 372 -14.56 -9.24 -17.15
CA GLN A 372 -14.93 -8.55 -18.40
C GLN A 372 -16.43 -8.64 -18.70
N GLN A 373 -17.05 -9.79 -18.43
CA GLN A 373 -18.50 -9.97 -18.62
C GLN A 373 -19.31 -9.11 -17.65
N ILE A 374 -18.93 -9.12 -16.37
CA ILE A 374 -19.52 -8.27 -15.34
C ILE A 374 -19.37 -6.81 -15.74
N TYR A 375 -18.16 -6.38 -16.12
CA TYR A 375 -17.92 -5.01 -16.56
C TYR A 375 -18.82 -4.62 -17.74
N LYS A 376 -18.89 -5.44 -18.79
CA LYS A 376 -19.74 -5.17 -19.97
C LYS A 376 -21.22 -5.04 -19.61
N GLU A 377 -21.69 -5.83 -18.65
CA GLU A 377 -23.09 -5.82 -18.20
C GLU A 377 -23.42 -4.60 -17.32
N PHE A 378 -22.52 -4.25 -16.41
CA PHE A 378 -22.78 -3.23 -15.39
C PHE A 378 -22.26 -1.85 -15.74
N ALA A 379 -21.23 -1.71 -16.59
CA ALA A 379 -20.69 -0.40 -16.95
C ALA A 379 -21.77 0.61 -17.40
N PRO A 380 -22.76 0.24 -18.27
CA PRO A 380 -23.85 1.15 -18.62
C PRO A 380 -24.80 1.51 -17.47
N LYS A 381 -24.85 0.67 -16.42
CA LYS A 381 -25.70 0.84 -15.24
C LYS A 381 -25.00 1.61 -14.11
N LEU A 382 -23.67 1.51 -14.03
CA LEU A 382 -22.80 2.19 -13.06
C LEU A 382 -22.43 3.61 -13.52
N MET A 383 -22.43 3.86 -14.83
CA MET A 383 -22.25 5.17 -15.47
C MET A 383 -23.33 6.16 -15.00
N ARG A 384 -23.16 6.79 -13.82
CA ARG A 384 -23.89 8.04 -13.46
C ARG A 384 -23.10 9.04 -12.62
N LEU A 385 -22.02 8.64 -11.92
CA LEU A 385 -21.27 9.58 -11.07
C LEU A 385 -19.75 9.30 -10.94
N GLY A 386 -19.14 8.40 -11.72
CA GLY A 386 -17.69 8.14 -11.72
C GLY A 386 -17.22 7.46 -13.02
N ASP A 387 -15.90 7.34 -13.22
CA ASP A 387 -15.32 6.68 -14.40
C ASP A 387 -15.48 5.14 -14.28
N PRO A 388 -16.31 4.49 -15.10
CA PRO A 388 -16.53 3.04 -15.02
C PRO A 388 -15.28 2.25 -15.35
N GLU A 389 -14.39 2.77 -16.20
CA GLU A 389 -13.20 2.03 -16.63
C GLU A 389 -12.25 1.73 -15.44
N THR A 390 -12.26 2.57 -14.40
CA THR A 390 -11.45 2.37 -13.17
C THR A 390 -11.79 1.11 -12.39
N LEU A 391 -12.99 0.56 -12.55
CA LEU A 391 -13.49 -0.57 -11.77
C LEU A 391 -13.50 -1.89 -12.54
N ASN A 392 -12.92 -1.98 -13.74
CA ASN A 392 -12.96 -3.21 -14.53
C ASN A 392 -12.37 -4.41 -13.74
N PRO A 393 -13.20 -5.38 -13.31
CA PRO A 393 -12.74 -6.44 -12.41
C PRO A 393 -11.70 -7.35 -13.06
N GLY A 394 -11.74 -7.46 -14.39
CA GLY A 394 -10.73 -8.21 -15.15
C GLY A 394 -9.37 -7.52 -15.15
N GLN A 395 -9.34 -6.18 -15.23
CA GLN A 395 -8.10 -5.42 -15.11
C GLN A 395 -7.55 -5.46 -13.69
N ILE A 396 -8.40 -5.34 -12.67
CA ILE A 396 -8.02 -5.47 -11.26
C ILE A 396 -7.42 -6.86 -11.01
N SER A 397 -8.08 -7.92 -11.49
CA SER A 397 -7.54 -9.29 -11.39
C SER A 397 -6.16 -9.43 -12.02
N ALA A 398 -5.98 -8.88 -13.22
CA ALA A 398 -4.71 -8.91 -13.95
C ALA A 398 -3.60 -8.11 -13.23
N TYR A 399 -3.94 -6.96 -12.66
CA TYR A 399 -3.00 -6.12 -11.90
C TYR A 399 -2.44 -6.87 -10.68
N TYR A 400 -3.32 -7.38 -9.82
CA TYR A 400 -2.89 -8.12 -8.62
C TYR A 400 -2.16 -9.43 -8.95
N ALA A 401 -2.53 -10.09 -10.05
CA ALA A 401 -1.81 -11.26 -10.51
C ALA A 401 -0.39 -10.92 -11.01
N SER A 402 -0.23 -9.78 -11.69
CA SER A 402 1.08 -9.27 -12.11
C SER A 402 1.95 -9.02 -10.88
N HIS A 403 1.39 -8.38 -9.86
CA HIS A 403 2.07 -8.14 -8.60
C HIS A 403 2.51 -9.43 -7.88
N ALA A 404 1.63 -10.43 -7.80
CA ALA A 404 1.98 -11.73 -7.24
C ALA A 404 3.12 -12.42 -8.04
N ALA A 405 3.15 -12.22 -9.36
CA ALA A 405 4.22 -12.73 -10.21
C ALA A 405 5.57 -12.04 -9.94
N GLU A 406 5.58 -10.75 -9.60
CA GLU A 406 6.81 -10.03 -9.24
C GLU A 406 7.41 -10.52 -7.93
N HIS A 407 6.57 -10.74 -6.92
CA HIS A 407 7.00 -11.36 -5.67
C HIS A 407 7.64 -12.73 -5.95
N ASN A 408 6.98 -13.57 -6.74
CA ASN A 408 7.49 -14.88 -7.13
C ASN A 408 8.82 -14.76 -7.91
N LEU A 409 8.92 -13.79 -8.82
CA LEU A 409 10.13 -13.54 -9.60
C LEU A 409 11.29 -13.15 -8.68
N ALA A 410 11.06 -12.25 -7.72
CA ALA A 410 12.06 -11.83 -6.74
C ALA A 410 12.55 -13.01 -5.88
N ASP A 411 11.63 -13.88 -5.44
CA ASP A 411 11.97 -15.09 -4.69
C ASP A 411 12.84 -16.06 -5.52
N VAL A 412 12.52 -16.25 -6.81
CA VAL A 412 13.35 -17.07 -7.71
C VAL A 412 14.72 -16.43 -7.98
N VAL A 413 14.80 -15.10 -8.13
CA VAL A 413 16.08 -14.39 -8.27
C VAL A 413 16.95 -14.56 -7.04
N LEU A 414 16.37 -14.47 -5.83
CA LEU A 414 17.08 -14.74 -4.57
C LEU A 414 17.59 -16.18 -4.52
N ALA A 415 16.77 -17.16 -4.91
CA ALA A 415 17.18 -18.57 -4.94
C ALA A 415 18.33 -18.82 -5.95
N LEU A 416 18.24 -18.26 -7.16
CA LEU A 416 19.30 -18.33 -8.17
C LEU A 416 20.61 -17.72 -7.65
N SER A 417 20.50 -16.54 -7.03
CA SER A 417 21.65 -15.81 -6.50
C SER A 417 22.29 -16.52 -5.30
N ALA A 418 21.51 -17.20 -4.46
CA ALA A 418 21.99 -18.02 -3.35
C ALA A 418 22.69 -19.32 -3.79
N ASN A 419 22.52 -19.72 -5.05
CA ASN A 419 23.07 -20.94 -5.63
C ASN A 419 24.16 -20.66 -6.69
N LYS A 420 24.59 -19.41 -6.87
CA LYS A 420 25.68 -19.05 -7.78
C LYS A 420 27.03 -19.62 -7.28
N GLN A 421 27.88 -20.03 -8.22
CA GLN A 421 29.24 -20.49 -7.95
C GLN A 421 30.23 -19.40 -8.34
N GLY A 422 30.65 -18.60 -7.35
CA GLY A 422 31.40 -17.37 -7.60
C GLY A 422 30.52 -16.36 -8.33
N GLU A 423 30.88 -16.01 -9.57
CA GLU A 423 30.09 -15.13 -10.44
C GLU A 423 29.13 -15.88 -11.38
N LEU A 424 29.16 -17.22 -11.37
CA LEU A 424 28.45 -18.05 -12.34
C LEU A 424 27.07 -18.46 -11.82
N PHE A 425 26.00 -18.05 -12.51
CA PHE A 425 24.63 -18.47 -12.21
C PHE A 425 24.37 -19.91 -12.68
N PRO A 426 23.45 -20.64 -12.04
CA PRO A 426 23.06 -21.98 -12.49
C PRO A 426 22.63 -22.01 -13.96
N ASN A 427 23.06 -23.02 -14.72
CA ASN A 427 22.66 -23.16 -16.13
C ASN A 427 21.18 -23.49 -16.33
N GLU A 428 20.52 -24.01 -15.30
CA GLU A 428 19.13 -24.45 -15.35
C GLU A 428 18.40 -24.11 -14.05
N LEU A 429 17.11 -23.78 -14.16
CA LEU A 429 16.24 -23.56 -13.00
C LEU A 429 16.00 -24.82 -12.15
N SER A 430 16.17 -26.01 -12.74
CA SER A 430 16.03 -27.29 -12.03
C SER A 430 16.92 -27.37 -10.79
N LYS A 431 18.06 -26.64 -10.79
CA LYS A 431 19.01 -26.57 -9.69
C LYS A 431 18.49 -25.86 -8.45
N VAL A 432 17.49 -24.99 -8.59
CA VAL A 432 16.86 -24.27 -7.47
C VAL A 432 15.47 -24.80 -7.14
N ALA A 433 14.97 -25.81 -7.86
CA ALA A 433 13.62 -26.34 -7.64
C ALA A 433 13.42 -26.92 -6.22
N SER A 434 14.45 -27.51 -5.62
CA SER A 434 14.42 -28.00 -4.23
C SER A 434 14.10 -26.90 -3.23
N ASP A 435 14.51 -25.67 -3.52
CA ASP A 435 14.31 -24.50 -2.67
C ASP A 435 12.85 -24.05 -2.65
N PHE A 436 12.02 -24.64 -3.52
CA PHE A 436 10.57 -24.46 -3.64
C PHE A 436 9.82 -25.80 -3.45
N GLY A 437 10.38 -26.75 -2.70
CA GLY A 437 9.73 -28.05 -2.45
C GLY A 437 9.59 -28.92 -3.71
N GLY A 438 10.39 -28.65 -4.75
CA GLY A 438 10.40 -29.39 -6.02
C GLY A 438 9.52 -28.79 -7.11
N VAL A 439 8.73 -27.75 -6.83
CA VAL A 439 7.84 -27.10 -7.82
C VAL A 439 8.14 -25.61 -7.88
N LEU A 440 8.62 -25.14 -9.03
CA LEU A 440 8.90 -23.72 -9.23
C LEU A 440 7.61 -22.88 -9.25
N PRO A 441 7.64 -21.65 -8.72
CA PRO A 441 6.51 -20.74 -8.79
C PRO A 441 6.09 -20.48 -10.23
N GLN A 442 4.79 -20.53 -10.49
CA GLN A 442 4.20 -20.27 -11.80
C GLN A 442 3.88 -18.78 -11.96
N GLY A 443 3.81 -18.36 -13.22
CA GLY A 443 3.35 -17.02 -13.57
C GLY A 443 1.85 -16.87 -13.34
N PRO A 444 1.32 -15.65 -13.57
CA PRO A 444 -0.06 -15.31 -13.23
C PRO A 444 -1.08 -16.23 -13.92
N THR A 445 -0.78 -16.66 -15.15
CA THR A 445 -1.65 -17.54 -15.96
C THR A 445 -1.32 -19.03 -15.83
N GLY A 446 -0.52 -19.43 -14.85
CA GLY A 446 -0.01 -20.81 -14.73
C GLY A 446 1.14 -21.12 -15.69
N ASN A 447 1.60 -20.14 -16.46
CA ASN A 447 2.73 -20.28 -17.36
C ASN A 447 4.01 -20.62 -16.57
N LYS A 448 4.85 -21.49 -17.14
CA LYS A 448 6.16 -21.80 -16.58
C LYS A 448 7.08 -20.57 -16.69
N VAL A 449 7.89 -20.36 -15.67
CA VAL A 449 8.96 -19.37 -15.71
C VAL A 449 9.96 -19.68 -16.84
N SER A 450 10.30 -18.67 -17.63
CA SER A 450 11.35 -18.73 -18.64
C SER A 450 12.66 -18.26 -18.02
N TYR A 451 13.74 -19.01 -18.24
CA TYR A 451 15.06 -18.67 -17.74
C TYR A 451 16.09 -18.89 -18.85
N LYS A 452 16.87 -17.85 -19.13
CA LYS A 452 17.93 -17.86 -20.12
C LYS A 452 19.20 -17.31 -19.47
N VAL A 453 20.21 -18.15 -19.33
CA VAL A 453 21.52 -17.75 -18.82
C VAL A 453 22.41 -17.28 -19.99
N SER A 454 23.31 -16.33 -19.75
CA SER A 454 24.31 -15.91 -20.74
C SER A 454 25.33 -17.03 -21.00
N PRO A 455 26.00 -17.07 -22.17
CA PRO A 455 26.99 -18.11 -22.48
C PRO A 455 28.13 -18.21 -21.46
N ASP A 456 28.51 -17.10 -20.84
CA ASP A 456 29.55 -17.01 -19.80
C ASP A 456 29.01 -17.24 -18.38
N GLN A 457 27.70 -17.48 -18.22
CA GLN A 457 26.98 -17.63 -16.96
C GLN A 457 27.06 -16.44 -16.00
N LYS A 458 27.56 -15.28 -16.45
CA LYS A 458 27.66 -14.07 -15.61
C LYS A 458 26.39 -13.23 -15.60
N GLY A 459 25.39 -13.63 -16.39
CA GLY A 459 24.11 -12.98 -16.47
C GLY A 459 22.98 -13.95 -16.79
N PHE A 460 21.75 -13.51 -16.58
CA PHE A 460 20.55 -14.24 -16.96
C PHE A 460 19.38 -13.29 -17.21
N ARG A 461 18.39 -13.78 -17.94
CA ARG A 461 17.02 -13.26 -17.99
C ARG A 461 16.10 -14.28 -17.39
N ILE A 462 15.26 -13.85 -16.46
CA ILE A 462 14.15 -14.63 -15.94
C ILE A 462 12.85 -13.87 -16.21
N SER A 463 11.80 -14.57 -16.66
CA SER A 463 10.54 -13.93 -17.00
C SER A 463 9.34 -14.85 -16.86
N TYR A 464 8.21 -14.27 -16.50
CA TYR A 464 6.90 -14.83 -16.73
C TYR A 464 6.34 -14.23 -18.02
N PRO A 465 6.05 -15.06 -19.05
CA PRO A 465 5.57 -14.53 -20.32
C PRO A 465 4.23 -13.84 -20.12
N GLY A 466 4.09 -12.68 -20.75
CA GLY A 466 2.82 -11.96 -20.83
C GLY A 466 1.74 -12.82 -21.47
N ALA A 467 0.50 -12.46 -21.20
CA ALA A 467 -0.66 -13.19 -21.70
C ALA A 467 -1.80 -12.24 -22.01
N LYS A 468 -2.63 -12.61 -22.97
CA LYS A 468 -3.86 -11.89 -23.30
C LYS A 468 -5.06 -12.78 -23.01
N ILE A 469 -5.94 -12.33 -22.12
CA ILE A 469 -7.16 -13.04 -21.73
C ILE A 469 -8.35 -12.14 -22.09
N GLY A 470 -9.02 -12.48 -23.19
CA GLY A 470 -10.01 -11.59 -23.81
C GLY A 470 -9.36 -10.28 -24.25
N GLU A 471 -9.87 -9.17 -23.74
CA GLU A 471 -9.39 -7.81 -23.99
C GLU A 471 -8.35 -7.31 -22.96
N VAL A 472 -8.09 -8.07 -21.88
CA VAL A 472 -7.15 -7.69 -20.83
C VAL A 472 -5.78 -8.29 -21.13
N GLU A 473 -4.76 -7.45 -21.07
CA GLU A 473 -3.37 -7.81 -21.25
C GLU A 473 -2.69 -7.89 -19.88
N ILE A 474 -2.03 -9.02 -19.64
CA ILE A 474 -1.09 -9.20 -18.53
C ILE A 474 0.29 -9.00 -19.12
N PRO A 475 1.06 -8.00 -18.66
CA PRO A 475 2.39 -7.74 -19.21
C PRO A 475 3.35 -8.89 -18.91
N GLU A 476 4.44 -8.97 -19.68
CA GLU A 476 5.58 -9.79 -19.30
C GLU A 476 6.19 -9.22 -18.01
N ILE A 477 6.43 -10.08 -17.03
CA ILE A 477 7.14 -9.72 -15.80
C ILE A 477 8.52 -10.33 -15.89
N ALA A 478 9.55 -9.50 -16.00
CA ALA A 478 10.91 -9.94 -16.29
C ALA A 478 11.95 -9.26 -15.41
N PHE A 479 13.05 -9.97 -15.19
CA PHE A 479 14.25 -9.46 -14.55
C PHE A 479 15.47 -9.90 -15.36
N ASP A 480 16.29 -8.92 -15.73
CA ASP A 480 17.47 -9.10 -16.57
C ASP A 480 18.72 -8.72 -15.77
N TYR A 481 19.76 -9.55 -15.78
CA TYR A 481 21.03 -9.22 -15.16
C TYR A 481 22.18 -9.66 -16.05
N GLY A 482 23.15 -8.80 -16.34
CA GLY A 482 24.41 -9.19 -17.03
C GLY A 482 24.27 -9.78 -18.45
N GLY A 483 23.05 -9.93 -18.98
CA GLY A 483 22.78 -10.41 -20.32
C GLY A 483 23.15 -9.34 -21.35
N GLY A 484 24.20 -9.60 -22.13
CA GLY A 484 24.77 -8.65 -23.07
C GLY A 484 23.78 -8.04 -24.05
N LYS A 485 24.07 -6.79 -24.44
CA LYS A 485 23.52 -6.09 -25.61
C LYS A 485 23.57 -7.02 -26.84
N GLY A 486 22.52 -7.78 -27.05
CA GLY A 486 22.12 -8.36 -28.32
C GLY A 486 20.87 -7.63 -28.77
N ARG A 487 21.06 -6.45 -29.38
CA ARG A 487 20.06 -5.84 -30.26
C ARG A 487 19.80 -6.75 -31.45
#